data_AF-A0A5C3NNA1-F1
#
_entry.id   AF-A0A5C3NNA1-F1
#
_cell.length_a   1.000
_cell.length_b   1.000
_cell.length_c   1.000
_cell.angle_alpha   90.00
_cell.angle_beta   90.00
_cell.angle_gamma   90.00
#
_symmetry.space_group_name_H-M   'P 1'
#
loop_
_entity.id
_entity.type
_entity.pdbx_description
1 polymer ?
#
loop_
_entity_poly.entity_id
_entity_poly.type
_entity_poly.pdbx_seq_one_letter_code
_entity_poly.pdbx_strand_id
1 'polypeptide(L)'
;MRDPAKVEDSKTGVLAVGGGPGVPDDDHHHGTEPRDPGARLAVPDVIVRDGKPLAKIQVVLPRWKDVLRRKSRQARSEARHMEEQRSAHRGGMGREATALDEQSGVKREPVEDPQFRVLENYNPGPVEVAQAIQEMRNPDVKVKKELLLNDEYLLDALTWEGINNRYPIPVPPDIAEFPFPRAYIHHLYGGGHQVTFPEPNKDLVGWHGLKDWAFLTLEWNPHAPTRPGFSGLFFTGRPPSDDMEDILRTFVRVRPGRWVYMGQYRFLRGKSLTAESWRHQSAVVRRTWAKGYIQMSGGDLCVRVWLRKQRGSDCKITEEDYEAAEPKMKEIQASITEEDINGAFDRGEEAMGVYTMTCVGYDEEFIRFLERNAHRWDPPAPKKKQAAAPGTVGNKSRKGTGSKRKPIELDSDDDSAERSGGGAEEPWVHEGDDENVKPANSSAQEPGRRSTRERVKRVRIS
;
A
#
# COMPACT_ATOMS: atom_id res chain seq x y z
N MET A 1 56.84 45.21 -13.02
CA MET A 1 56.73 44.28 -14.17
C MET A 1 55.25 43.86 -14.22
N ARG A 2 54.27 44.52 -14.86
CA ARG A 2 54.10 45.09 -16.23
C ARG A 2 54.63 44.12 -17.30
N ASP A 3 53.89 43.58 -18.27
CA ASP A 3 52.54 43.80 -18.84
C ASP A 3 52.04 42.50 -19.53
N PRO A 4 50.72 42.33 -19.79
CA PRO A 4 50.15 41.36 -20.73
C PRO A 4 49.79 42.00 -22.09
N ALA A 5 49.83 41.25 -23.19
CA ALA A 5 49.35 41.75 -24.49
C ALA A 5 48.87 40.66 -25.48
N LYS A 6 47.82 41.06 -26.23
CA LYS A 6 47.24 40.59 -27.54
C LYS A 6 46.20 39.47 -27.46
N VAL A 7 44.90 39.64 -27.78
CA VAL A 7 44.14 40.39 -28.82
C VAL A 7 44.29 39.81 -30.24
N GLU A 8 43.20 39.23 -30.75
CA GLU A 8 42.62 39.34 -32.10
C GLU A 8 41.19 38.73 -32.02
N ASP A 9 40.10 39.50 -32.05
CA ASP A 9 39.38 40.15 -33.17
C ASP A 9 38.77 39.20 -34.23
N SER A 10 37.44 39.12 -34.24
CA SER A 10 36.61 38.81 -35.42
C SER A 10 35.20 39.35 -35.21
N LYS A 11 34.75 40.08 -36.23
CA LYS A 11 33.74 41.13 -36.21
C LYS A 11 32.47 40.67 -36.94
N THR A 12 31.32 41.04 -36.37
CA THR A 12 30.09 41.57 -37.02
C THR A 12 29.41 40.85 -38.19
N GLY A 13 28.11 40.63 -38.01
CA GLY A 13 27.11 40.55 -39.08
C GLY A 13 25.69 40.74 -38.54
N VAL A 14 25.26 42.01 -38.39
CA VAL A 14 23.89 42.43 -38.09
C VAL A 14 23.19 42.80 -39.40
N LEU A 15 21.98 42.29 -39.64
CA LEU A 15 20.97 42.95 -40.47
C LEU A 15 19.59 42.74 -39.83
N ALA A 16 18.85 43.84 -39.74
CA ALA A 16 17.52 43.94 -39.16
C ALA A 16 16.55 44.53 -40.20
N VAL A 17 15.23 44.31 -39.95
CA VAL A 17 14.06 45.06 -40.48
C VAL A 17 13.70 44.77 -41.95
N GLY A 18 12.45 44.53 -42.37
CA GLY A 18 11.11 44.54 -41.75
C GLY A 18 10.02 44.49 -42.86
N GLY A 19 8.74 44.45 -42.46
CA GLY A 19 7.60 44.84 -43.31
C GLY A 19 6.64 43.73 -43.77
N GLY A 20 5.40 43.72 -43.24
CA GLY A 20 4.20 43.12 -43.89
C GLY A 20 3.68 44.03 -45.03
N PRO A 21 2.39 44.04 -45.42
CA PRO A 21 1.25 43.17 -45.09
C PRO A 21 0.61 42.54 -46.37
N GLY A 22 -0.41 41.68 -46.22
CA GLY A 22 -1.17 41.19 -47.39
C GLY A 22 -2.39 40.34 -47.04
N VAL A 23 -3.56 40.98 -47.03
CA VAL A 23 -4.90 40.38 -47.18
C VAL A 23 -5.11 40.09 -48.68
N PRO A 24 -5.84 39.03 -49.05
CA PRO A 24 -7.13 39.26 -49.70
C PRO A 24 -8.27 38.35 -49.22
N ASP A 25 -9.45 38.96 -49.19
CA ASP A 25 -10.79 38.40 -49.03
C ASP A 25 -11.29 37.64 -50.28
N ASP A 26 -12.43 36.96 -50.07
CA ASP A 26 -13.47 36.55 -51.03
C ASP A 26 -13.17 35.31 -51.92
N ASP A 27 -14.07 34.34 -52.16
CA ASP A 27 -15.49 34.25 -51.86
C ASP A 27 -16.01 32.81 -52.13
N HIS A 28 -17.19 32.52 -51.57
CA HIS A 28 -18.20 31.56 -52.07
C HIS A 28 -17.91 30.04 -52.08
N HIS A 29 -18.55 29.30 -51.17
CA HIS A 29 -19.34 28.13 -51.60
C HIS A 29 -20.52 27.80 -50.68
N HIS A 30 -21.57 27.34 -51.37
CA HIS A 30 -22.95 27.17 -50.96
C HIS A 30 -23.19 26.23 -49.78
N GLY A 31 -24.25 26.57 -49.04
CA GLY A 31 -24.80 25.77 -47.97
C GLY A 31 -25.25 24.38 -48.39
N THR A 32 -25.16 23.46 -47.44
CA THR A 32 -25.96 22.24 -47.38
C THR A 32 -26.31 22.00 -45.92
N GLU A 33 -27.62 21.93 -45.65
CA GLU A 33 -28.18 21.59 -44.35
C GLU A 33 -27.60 20.28 -43.80
N PRO A 34 -27.26 20.19 -42.51
CA PRO A 34 -27.12 18.89 -41.87
C PRO A 34 -28.52 18.35 -41.57
N ARG A 35 -28.96 17.41 -42.42
CA ARG A 35 -30.06 16.49 -42.12
C ARG A 35 -29.71 15.71 -40.85
N ASP A 36 -30.56 15.85 -39.85
CA ASP A 36 -30.62 15.05 -38.62
C ASP A 36 -30.97 13.58 -38.97
N PRO A 37 -30.03 12.62 -38.83
CA PRO A 37 -30.33 11.21 -38.99
C PRO A 37 -30.51 10.59 -37.61
N GLY A 38 -31.74 10.71 -37.10
CA GLY A 38 -32.35 9.67 -36.28
C GLY A 38 -31.79 9.51 -34.88
N ALA A 39 -32.68 9.77 -33.92
CA ALA A 39 -32.63 9.19 -32.58
C ALA A 39 -32.36 7.67 -32.65
N ARG A 40 -31.08 7.30 -32.55
CA ARG A 40 -30.68 5.94 -32.19
C ARG A 40 -31.04 5.77 -30.72
N LEU A 41 -32.11 5.01 -30.49
CA LEU A 41 -32.38 4.42 -29.18
C LEU A 41 -31.08 3.82 -28.64
N ALA A 42 -30.65 4.31 -27.48
CA ALA A 42 -29.48 3.81 -26.78
C ALA A 42 -29.67 2.30 -26.56
N VAL A 43 -29.00 1.51 -27.39
CA VAL A 43 -28.88 0.08 -27.16
C VAL A 43 -28.03 -0.04 -25.90
N PRO A 44 -28.51 -0.70 -24.83
CA PRO A 44 -27.75 -0.83 -23.61
C PRO A 44 -26.41 -1.53 -23.94
N ASP A 45 -25.31 -0.92 -23.50
CA ASP A 45 -23.97 -1.48 -23.61
C ASP A 45 -23.93 -2.84 -22.91
N VAL A 46 -24.15 -3.90 -23.68
CA VAL A 46 -23.86 -5.27 -23.28
C VAL A 46 -22.41 -5.48 -23.62
N ILE A 47 -21.55 -5.51 -22.59
CA ILE A 47 -20.17 -5.94 -22.75
C ILE A 47 -20.21 -7.43 -23.10
N VAL A 48 -20.10 -7.73 -24.40
CA VAL A 48 -19.99 -9.09 -24.92
C VAL A 48 -18.51 -9.46 -24.98
N ARG A 49 -18.14 -10.57 -24.32
CA ARG A 49 -16.80 -11.16 -24.41
C ARG A 49 -16.96 -12.60 -24.87
N ASP A 50 -16.29 -13.00 -25.94
CA ASP A 50 -16.38 -14.32 -26.58
C ASP A 50 -17.81 -14.73 -27.01
N GLY A 51 -18.61 -13.77 -27.50
CA GLY A 51 -19.95 -14.03 -28.05
C GLY A 51 -21.01 -14.42 -27.00
N LYS A 52 -20.70 -14.33 -25.71
CA LYS A 52 -21.65 -14.57 -24.61
C LYS A 52 -21.85 -13.31 -23.77
N PRO A 53 -23.09 -12.93 -23.45
CA PRO A 53 -23.35 -11.86 -22.50
C PRO A 53 -22.88 -12.33 -21.12
N LEU A 54 -21.96 -11.59 -20.49
CA LEU A 54 -21.56 -11.87 -19.12
C LEU A 54 -22.78 -11.69 -18.21
N ALA A 55 -22.95 -12.59 -17.24
CA ALA A 55 -23.95 -12.40 -16.18
C ALA A 55 -23.65 -11.05 -15.50
N LYS A 56 -24.57 -10.10 -15.66
CA LYS A 56 -24.45 -8.77 -15.06
C LYS A 56 -24.56 -8.93 -13.56
N ILE A 57 -23.44 -9.03 -12.86
CA ILE A 57 -23.41 -8.87 -11.41
C ILE A 57 -23.83 -7.41 -11.17
N GLN A 58 -25.12 -7.18 -10.91
CA GLN A 58 -25.58 -5.90 -10.41
C GLN A 58 -25.13 -5.80 -8.96
N VAL A 59 -23.88 -5.39 -8.79
CA VAL A 59 -23.43 -4.84 -7.53
C VAL A 59 -24.16 -3.51 -7.37
N VAL A 60 -25.30 -3.53 -6.66
CA VAL A 60 -26.06 -2.31 -6.34
C VAL A 60 -25.26 -1.56 -5.28
N LEU A 61 -24.31 -0.76 -5.76
CA LEU A 61 -23.64 0.24 -4.93
C LEU A 61 -24.62 1.36 -4.61
N PRO A 62 -24.62 1.88 -3.37
CA PRO A 62 -25.46 3.03 -3.01
C PRO A 62 -25.19 4.17 -3.99
N ARG A 63 -26.24 4.88 -4.42
CA ARG A 63 -26.07 5.96 -5.39
C ARG A 63 -25.20 7.03 -4.75
N TRP A 64 -24.36 7.71 -5.53
CA TRP A 64 -23.48 8.77 -5.02
C TRP A 64 -24.23 9.85 -4.22
N LYS A 65 -25.47 10.17 -4.59
CA LYS A 65 -26.35 11.06 -3.82
C LYS A 65 -26.63 10.55 -2.41
N ASP A 66 -26.74 9.25 -2.22
CA ASP A 66 -26.92 8.61 -0.92
C ASP A 66 -25.63 8.68 -0.10
N VAL A 67 -24.48 8.46 -0.76
CA VAL A 67 -23.14 8.60 -0.13
C VAL A 67 -22.89 10.04 0.32
N LEU A 68 -23.14 11.04 -0.54
CA LEU A 68 -23.02 12.46 -0.19
C LEU A 68 -23.99 12.87 0.91
N ARG A 69 -25.23 12.39 0.85
CA ARG A 69 -26.23 12.63 1.90
C ARG A 69 -25.79 12.01 3.23
N ARG A 70 -25.14 10.84 3.20
CA ARG A 70 -24.55 10.21 4.40
C ARG A 70 -23.35 10.98 4.92
N LYS A 71 -22.38 11.36 4.09
CA LYS A 71 -21.24 12.22 4.50
C LYS A 71 -21.72 13.53 5.14
N SER A 72 -22.74 14.16 4.56
CA SER A 72 -23.34 15.37 5.16
C SER A 72 -23.99 15.09 6.52
N ARG A 73 -24.62 13.92 6.70
CA ARG A 73 -25.18 13.52 8.01
C ARG A 73 -24.08 13.24 9.03
N GLN A 74 -23.01 12.57 8.64
CA GLN A 74 -21.87 12.29 9.50
C GLN A 74 -21.18 13.59 9.94
N ALA A 75 -20.87 14.49 9.00
CA ALA A 75 -20.29 15.79 9.32
C ALA A 75 -21.19 16.62 10.27
N ARG A 76 -22.52 16.55 10.11
CA ARG A 76 -23.47 17.19 11.06
C ARG A 76 -23.46 16.51 12.43
N SER A 77 -23.30 15.19 12.49
CA SER A 77 -23.21 14.44 13.75
C SER A 77 -21.91 14.80 14.49
N GLU A 78 -20.78 14.83 13.78
CA GLU A 78 -19.49 15.24 14.32
C GLU A 78 -19.50 16.71 14.78
N ALA A 79 -20.12 17.61 14.00
CA ALA A 79 -20.30 19.00 14.39
C ALA A 79 -21.18 19.14 15.65
N ARG A 80 -22.27 18.39 15.76
CA ARG A 80 -23.12 18.37 16.97
C ARG A 80 -22.35 17.85 18.17
N HIS A 81 -21.58 16.78 18.01
CA HIS A 81 -20.75 16.24 19.09
C HIS A 81 -19.72 17.27 19.57
N MET A 82 -19.06 17.98 18.64
CA MET A 82 -18.13 19.06 19.00
C MET A 82 -18.82 20.27 19.65
N GLU A 83 -20.04 20.61 19.23
CA GLU A 83 -20.80 21.72 19.82
C GLU A 83 -21.35 21.38 21.22
N GLU A 84 -21.79 20.14 21.43
CA GLU A 84 -22.17 19.63 22.76
C GLU A 84 -20.97 19.63 23.72
N GLN A 85 -19.80 19.19 23.26
CA GLN A 85 -18.56 19.27 24.05
C GLN A 85 -18.16 20.72 24.38
N ARG A 86 -18.36 21.67 23.45
CA ARG A 86 -18.06 23.09 23.68
C ARG A 86 -19.06 23.79 24.61
N SER A 87 -20.34 23.45 24.51
CA SER A 87 -21.40 24.05 25.35
C SER A 87 -21.25 23.67 26.83
N ALA A 88 -20.77 22.46 27.10
CA ALA A 88 -20.51 21.98 28.46
C ALA A 88 -19.43 22.79 29.21
N HIS A 89 -18.56 23.53 28.51
CA HIS A 89 -17.46 24.29 29.12
C HIS A 89 -17.73 25.81 29.29
N ARG A 90 -18.87 26.34 28.83
CA ARG A 90 -19.12 27.80 28.82
C ARG A 90 -20.08 28.32 29.89
N GLY A 91 -20.61 27.46 30.76
CA GLY A 91 -21.57 27.82 31.81
C GLY A 91 -20.95 27.97 33.18
N GLY A 92 -20.11 28.99 33.41
CA GLY A 92 -19.40 29.08 34.68
C GLY A 92 -18.81 30.43 35.08
N MET A 93 -19.31 31.58 34.62
CA MET A 93 -19.04 32.87 35.27
C MET A 93 -20.18 33.90 35.08
N GLY A 94 -20.93 34.13 36.15
CA GLY A 94 -21.50 35.43 36.52
C GLY A 94 -22.90 35.82 36.01
N ARG A 95 -23.94 35.70 36.84
CA ARG A 95 -24.44 36.81 37.71
C ARG A 95 -25.71 36.42 38.49
N GLU A 96 -25.86 37.13 39.59
CA GLU A 96 -26.75 36.96 40.74
C GLU A 96 -28.27 36.99 40.51
N ALA A 97 -28.93 36.35 41.49
CA ALA A 97 -30.25 36.63 42.08
C ALA A 97 -31.49 36.34 41.24
N THR A 98 -32.25 35.30 41.61
CA THR A 98 -33.52 35.43 42.36
C THR A 98 -33.93 34.03 42.89
N ALA A 99 -34.55 34.01 44.06
CA ALA A 99 -34.85 32.85 44.91
C ALA A 99 -36.01 31.95 44.44
N LEU A 100 -36.12 30.79 45.11
CA LEU A 100 -37.17 29.75 45.06
C LEU A 100 -37.03 28.81 43.85
N ASP A 101 -37.10 27.49 43.93
CA ASP A 101 -37.76 26.60 44.90
C ASP A 101 -37.06 25.22 44.95
N GLU A 102 -37.11 24.55 46.10
CA GLU A 102 -36.58 23.21 46.35
C GLU A 102 -37.45 22.14 45.67
N GLN A 103 -36.85 21.18 44.95
CA GLN A 103 -37.21 19.75 45.08
C GLN A 103 -36.31 18.77 44.30
N SER A 104 -35.87 17.75 45.06
CA SER A 104 -35.37 16.42 44.68
C SER A 104 -34.11 16.32 43.83
N GLY A 105 -32.98 16.20 44.53
CA GLY A 105 -31.69 15.85 43.97
C GLY A 105 -31.56 14.37 43.58
N VAL A 106 -31.21 14.13 42.32
CA VAL A 106 -30.33 13.04 41.94
C VAL A 106 -29.08 13.70 41.38
N LYS A 107 -28.06 13.86 42.23
CA LYS A 107 -26.70 14.25 41.81
C LYS A 107 -26.21 13.16 40.84
N ARG A 108 -26.33 13.41 39.54
CA ARG A 108 -25.49 12.72 38.57
C ARG A 108 -24.09 13.24 38.78
N GLU A 109 -23.21 12.38 39.27
CA GLU A 109 -21.78 12.66 39.29
C GLU A 109 -21.37 13.07 37.87
N PRO A 110 -20.58 14.16 37.73
CA PRO A 110 -20.06 14.55 36.44
C PRO A 110 -19.24 13.38 35.91
N VAL A 111 -19.69 12.79 34.80
CA VAL A 111 -18.88 11.86 34.03
C VAL A 111 -17.71 12.68 33.54
N GLU A 112 -16.54 12.49 34.15
CA GLU A 112 -15.30 13.09 33.70
C GLU A 112 -15.14 12.68 32.24
N ASP A 113 -15.27 13.66 31.33
CA ASP A 113 -14.85 13.53 29.94
C ASP A 113 -13.45 12.90 30.00
N PRO A 114 -13.18 11.78 29.30
CA PRO A 114 -11.89 11.11 29.37
C PRO A 114 -10.85 12.12 28.92
N GLN A 115 -10.24 12.77 29.90
CA GLN A 115 -9.18 13.71 29.70
C GLN A 115 -8.15 12.94 28.88
N PHE A 116 -7.90 13.41 27.66
CA PHE A 116 -6.61 13.24 27.01
C PHE A 116 -5.60 13.85 27.99
N ARG A 117 -5.23 13.07 29.02
CA ARG A 117 -4.17 13.41 29.95
C ARG A 117 -2.96 13.56 29.05
N VAL A 118 -2.45 14.77 28.99
CA VAL A 118 -1.23 15.14 28.29
C VAL A 118 -0.14 14.19 28.80
N LEU A 119 0.09 13.12 28.03
CA LEU A 119 1.04 12.04 28.29
C LEU A 119 2.48 12.47 28.03
N GLU A 120 2.72 13.77 27.77
CA GLU A 120 4.01 14.32 27.34
C GLU A 120 5.18 13.99 28.28
N ASN A 121 4.91 13.60 29.53
CA ASN A 121 5.94 13.24 30.51
C ASN A 121 5.95 11.76 30.92
N TYR A 122 5.12 10.90 30.31
CA TYR A 122 5.14 9.49 30.65
C TYR A 122 6.25 8.77 29.87
N ASN A 123 7.26 8.31 30.60
CA ASN A 123 8.32 7.49 30.04
C ASN A 123 8.03 6.01 30.36
N PRO A 124 7.41 5.26 29.44
CA PRO A 124 7.07 3.85 29.67
C PRO A 124 8.33 3.04 29.95
N GLY A 125 8.22 2.05 30.84
CA GLY A 125 9.31 1.10 31.06
C GLY A 125 9.54 0.22 29.82
N PRO A 126 10.75 -0.35 29.62
CA PRO A 126 11.05 -1.19 28.46
C PRO A 126 10.13 -2.42 28.33
N VAL A 127 9.68 -2.97 29.46
CA VAL A 127 8.72 -4.09 29.48
C VAL A 127 7.35 -3.68 28.95
N GLU A 128 6.90 -2.48 29.30
CA GLU A 128 5.61 -1.94 28.87
C GLU A 128 5.64 -1.63 27.37
N VAL A 129 6.74 -1.05 26.88
CA VAL A 129 6.96 -0.83 25.44
C VAL A 129 6.94 -2.14 24.67
N ALA A 130 7.67 -3.16 25.13
CA ALA A 130 7.71 -4.47 24.48
C ALA A 130 6.32 -5.12 24.44
N GLN A 131 5.55 -5.03 25.53
CA GLN A 131 4.17 -5.52 25.56
C GLN A 131 3.28 -4.75 24.58
N ALA A 132 3.34 -3.42 24.57
CA ALA A 132 2.53 -2.60 23.68
C ALA A 132 2.85 -2.90 22.21
N ILE A 133 4.13 -3.04 21.84
CA ILE A 133 4.57 -3.45 20.50
C ILE A 133 4.04 -4.85 20.16
N GLN A 134 4.07 -5.79 21.11
CA GLN A 134 3.55 -7.13 20.90
C GLN A 134 2.03 -7.13 20.67
N GLU A 135 1.28 -6.26 21.35
CA GLU A 135 -0.18 -6.11 21.17
C GLU A 135 -0.55 -5.48 19.81
N MET A 136 0.34 -4.67 19.22
CA MET A 136 0.17 -4.14 17.86
C MET A 136 0.26 -5.23 16.78
N ARG A 137 0.93 -6.34 17.08
CA ARG A 137 1.15 -7.44 16.14
C ARG A 137 -0.05 -8.39 16.15
N ASN A 138 -0.55 -8.73 14.98
CA ASN A 138 -1.51 -9.82 14.81
C ASN A 138 -0.75 -11.16 14.80
N PRO A 139 -1.01 -12.09 15.74
CA PRO A 139 -0.31 -13.37 15.80
C PRO A 139 -0.54 -14.26 14.58
N ASP A 140 -1.63 -14.06 13.83
CA ASP A 140 -1.97 -14.86 12.65
C ASP A 140 -1.29 -14.36 11.36
N VAL A 141 -0.60 -13.23 11.45
CA VAL A 141 0.10 -12.57 10.35
C VAL A 141 1.60 -12.85 10.45
N LYS A 142 2.14 -13.53 9.45
CA LYS A 142 3.56 -13.89 9.40
C LYS A 142 4.36 -12.74 8.83
N VAL A 143 5.15 -12.07 9.67
CA VAL A 143 6.17 -11.11 9.24
C VAL A 143 7.54 -11.79 9.33
N LYS A 144 8.33 -11.70 8.26
CA LYS A 144 9.71 -12.20 8.21
C LYS A 144 10.54 -11.48 9.27
N LYS A 145 11.16 -12.22 10.19
CA LYS A 145 11.93 -11.64 11.31
C LYS A 145 13.13 -10.85 10.82
N GLU A 146 13.73 -11.31 9.72
CA GLU A 146 14.84 -10.67 9.03
C GLU A 146 14.47 -9.35 8.34
N LEU A 147 13.19 -8.94 8.33
CA LEU A 147 12.80 -7.63 7.83
C LEU A 147 12.49 -6.65 8.97
N LEU A 148 12.20 -7.15 10.17
CA LEU A 148 11.82 -6.32 11.31
C LEU A 148 13.02 -5.50 11.79
N LEU A 149 12.83 -4.18 11.81
CA LEU A 149 13.72 -3.27 12.53
C LEU A 149 13.57 -3.48 14.05
N ASN A 150 14.60 -3.09 14.80
CA ASN A 150 14.60 -3.23 16.25
C ASN A 150 13.48 -2.43 16.94
N ASP A 151 13.06 -2.89 18.12
CA ASP A 151 11.94 -2.30 18.86
C ASP A 151 12.29 -0.88 19.38
N GLU A 152 13.57 -0.60 19.65
CA GLU A 152 14.06 0.74 20.01
C GLU A 152 13.81 1.76 18.89
N TYR A 153 14.10 1.40 17.64
CA TYR A 153 13.79 2.24 16.49
C TYR A 153 12.28 2.42 16.33
N LEU A 154 11.49 1.37 16.55
CA LEU A 154 10.04 1.46 16.46
C LEU A 154 9.47 2.46 17.49
N LEU A 155 9.97 2.42 18.73
CA LEU A 155 9.62 3.40 19.78
C LEU A 155 10.02 4.82 19.40
N ASP A 156 11.23 5.01 18.89
CA ASP A 156 11.72 6.32 18.45
C ASP A 156 10.94 6.86 17.23
N ALA A 157 10.57 5.99 16.29
CA ALA A 157 9.86 6.37 15.07
C ALA A 157 8.37 6.64 15.30
N LEU A 158 7.68 5.83 16.11
CA LEU A 158 6.24 6.00 16.38
C LEU A 158 5.95 6.85 17.61
N THR A 159 6.92 7.03 18.50
CA THR A 159 6.74 7.53 19.87
C THR A 159 5.82 6.63 20.72
N TRP A 160 5.76 6.90 22.03
CA TRP A 160 4.83 6.21 22.92
C TRP A 160 3.36 6.45 22.53
N GLU A 161 3.03 7.65 22.07
CA GLU A 161 1.67 8.00 21.64
C GLU A 161 1.26 7.18 20.41
N GLY A 162 2.13 7.08 19.39
CA GLY A 162 1.84 6.28 18.20
C GLY A 162 1.71 4.79 18.51
N ILE A 163 2.57 4.25 19.40
CA ILE A 163 2.50 2.85 19.84
C ILE A 163 1.21 2.55 20.61
N ASN A 164 0.66 3.50 21.37
CA ASN A 164 -0.58 3.32 22.12
C ASN A 164 -1.83 3.83 21.42
N ASN A 165 -1.69 4.48 20.27
CA ASN A 165 -2.84 4.92 19.51
C ASN A 165 -3.66 3.71 19.04
N ARG A 166 -4.94 3.70 19.42
CA ARG A 166 -5.92 2.66 19.08
C ARG A 166 -7.16 3.35 18.55
N TYR A 167 -7.34 3.38 17.24
CA TYR A 167 -8.58 3.86 16.68
C TYR A 167 -9.70 2.84 16.92
N PRO A 168 -10.86 3.24 17.50
CA PRO A 168 -11.93 2.31 17.81
C PRO A 168 -12.55 1.74 16.53
N ILE A 169 -12.65 0.42 16.44
CA ILE A 169 -13.22 -0.28 15.29
C ILE A 169 -14.68 -0.62 15.59
N PRO A 170 -15.66 0.02 14.93
CA PRO A 170 -17.09 -0.10 15.25
C PRO A 170 -17.73 -1.39 14.69
N VAL A 171 -16.94 -2.39 14.32
CA VAL A 171 -17.43 -3.67 13.82
C VAL A 171 -16.78 -4.84 14.55
N PRO A 172 -17.49 -5.98 14.68
CA PRO A 172 -16.91 -7.20 15.20
C PRO A 172 -15.62 -7.65 14.45
N PRO A 173 -14.68 -8.33 15.15
CA PRO A 173 -13.40 -8.74 14.56
C PRO A 173 -13.52 -9.61 13.30
N ASP A 174 -14.54 -10.45 13.18
CA ASP A 174 -14.81 -11.29 12.01
C ASP A 174 -15.09 -10.49 10.74
N ILE A 175 -15.62 -9.27 10.89
CA ILE A 175 -15.84 -8.32 9.79
C ILE A 175 -14.61 -7.44 9.60
N ALA A 176 -14.02 -6.94 10.69
CA ALA A 176 -12.86 -6.04 10.64
C ALA A 176 -11.64 -6.69 9.97
N GLU A 177 -11.42 -7.97 10.26
CA GLU A 177 -10.27 -8.75 9.81
C GLU A 177 -10.59 -9.63 8.60
N PHE A 178 -11.75 -9.42 7.95
CA PHE A 178 -12.16 -10.21 6.79
C PHE A 178 -11.17 -10.01 5.62
N PRO A 179 -10.56 -11.07 5.10
CA PRO A 179 -9.55 -10.95 4.06
C PRO A 179 -10.16 -10.96 2.66
N PHE A 180 -9.85 -9.94 1.86
CA PHE A 180 -10.30 -9.78 0.47
C PHE A 180 -9.20 -10.11 -0.54
N PRO A 181 -9.57 -10.67 -1.70
CA PRO A 181 -8.69 -10.68 -2.87
C PRO A 181 -8.46 -9.25 -3.38
N ARG A 182 -7.22 -8.86 -3.66
CA ARG A 182 -6.95 -7.53 -4.25
C ARG A 182 -7.59 -7.37 -5.63
N ALA A 183 -7.69 -8.46 -6.40
CA ALA A 183 -8.40 -8.46 -7.67
C ALA A 183 -9.90 -8.15 -7.53
N TYR A 184 -10.52 -8.53 -6.40
CA TYR A 184 -11.91 -8.17 -6.10
C TYR A 184 -12.05 -6.67 -5.87
N ILE A 185 -11.17 -6.08 -5.04
CA ILE A 185 -11.19 -4.64 -4.76
C ILE A 185 -10.90 -3.85 -6.04
N HIS A 186 -9.89 -4.28 -6.82
CA HIS A 186 -9.55 -3.69 -8.10
C HIS A 186 -10.71 -3.75 -9.11
N HIS A 187 -11.44 -4.86 -9.17
CA HIS A 187 -12.60 -4.99 -10.05
C HIS A 187 -13.70 -3.97 -9.72
N LEU A 188 -13.91 -3.66 -8.44
CA LEU A 188 -14.93 -2.73 -8.00
C LEU A 188 -14.52 -1.26 -8.11
N TYR A 189 -13.25 -0.96 -7.81
CA TYR A 189 -12.78 0.42 -7.62
C TYR A 189 -11.62 0.83 -8.54
N GLY A 190 -11.19 -0.03 -9.46
CA GLY A 190 -10.08 0.24 -10.39
C GLY A 190 -8.70 0.17 -9.73
N GLY A 191 -7.72 0.86 -10.32
CA GLY A 191 -6.34 0.92 -9.84
C GLY A 191 -5.42 -0.16 -10.42
N GLY A 192 -4.24 -0.37 -9.83
CA GLY A 192 -3.31 -1.44 -10.21
C GLY A 192 -3.35 -2.64 -9.25
N HIS A 193 -3.02 -3.83 -9.74
CA HIS A 193 -2.87 -5.03 -8.91
C HIS A 193 -1.58 -5.06 -8.07
N GLN A 194 -0.60 -4.23 -8.42
CA GLN A 194 0.73 -4.24 -7.81
C GLN A 194 1.09 -2.92 -7.14
N VAL A 195 0.67 -1.79 -7.71
CA VAL A 195 1.04 -0.43 -7.26
C VAL A 195 0.61 -0.15 -5.82
N THR A 196 1.50 0.34 -4.96
CA THR A 196 1.19 0.64 -3.54
C THR A 196 0.08 1.68 -3.40
N PHE A 197 0.14 2.77 -4.17
CA PHE A 197 -0.86 3.85 -4.19
C PHE A 197 -1.51 3.90 -5.58
N PRO A 198 -2.48 3.00 -5.87
CA PRO A 198 -3.05 2.94 -7.20
C PRO A 198 -3.98 4.13 -7.44
N GLU A 199 -3.86 4.74 -8.61
CA GLU A 199 -4.80 5.76 -9.09
C GLU A 199 -5.93 5.09 -9.89
N PRO A 200 -7.19 5.09 -9.41
CA PRO A 200 -8.29 4.58 -10.21
C PRO A 200 -8.54 5.43 -11.46
N ASN A 201 -9.13 4.82 -12.49
CA ASN A 201 -9.56 5.55 -13.67
C ASN A 201 -10.58 6.64 -13.28
N LYS A 202 -10.43 7.84 -13.86
CA LYS A 202 -11.32 9.00 -13.65
C LYS A 202 -12.81 8.67 -13.76
N ASP A 203 -13.22 7.77 -14.64
CA ASP A 203 -14.63 7.38 -14.79
C ASP A 203 -15.15 6.62 -13.57
N LEU A 204 -14.34 5.71 -13.04
CA LEU A 204 -14.65 4.97 -11.81
C LEU A 204 -14.65 5.92 -10.61
N VAL A 205 -13.65 6.81 -10.51
CA VAL A 205 -13.64 7.87 -9.49
C VAL A 205 -14.88 8.76 -9.62
N GLY A 206 -15.30 9.15 -10.82
CA GLY A 206 -16.51 9.94 -11.04
C GLY A 206 -17.78 9.21 -10.59
N TRP A 207 -17.77 7.88 -10.65
CA TRP A 207 -18.91 7.05 -10.26
C TRP A 207 -18.97 6.76 -8.75
N HIS A 208 -17.89 6.29 -8.11
CA HIS A 208 -17.87 5.94 -6.68
C HIS A 208 -17.24 6.99 -5.77
N GLY A 209 -16.50 7.97 -6.31
CA GLY A 209 -15.92 9.09 -5.57
C GLY A 209 -14.78 8.72 -4.62
N LEU A 210 -14.07 7.63 -4.89
CA LEU A 210 -12.97 7.11 -4.06
C LEU A 210 -11.69 7.11 -4.87
N LYS A 211 -10.62 7.74 -4.38
CA LYS A 211 -9.32 7.80 -5.08
C LYS A 211 -8.13 7.50 -4.16
N ASP A 212 -8.41 7.34 -2.88
CA ASP A 212 -7.47 7.37 -1.77
C ASP A 212 -7.13 5.95 -1.30
N TRP A 213 -6.28 5.26 -2.04
CA TRP A 213 -5.97 3.85 -1.79
C TRP A 213 -4.50 3.65 -1.41
N ALA A 214 -4.25 2.80 -0.42
CA ALA A 214 -2.93 2.29 -0.08
C ALA A 214 -2.98 0.75 0.06
N PHE A 215 -2.11 0.04 -0.64
CA PHE A 215 -1.99 -1.42 -0.62
C PHE A 215 -0.58 -1.80 -0.21
N LEU A 216 -0.38 -2.03 1.08
CA LEU A 216 0.93 -2.33 1.65
C LEU A 216 1.19 -3.84 1.72
N THR A 217 2.41 -4.23 1.40
CA THR A 217 2.91 -5.58 1.63
C THR A 217 3.88 -5.57 2.80
N LEU A 218 3.79 -6.59 3.67
CA LEU A 218 4.65 -6.71 4.86
C LEU A 218 6.10 -7.07 4.52
N GLU A 219 6.36 -7.45 3.26
CA GLU A 219 7.72 -7.70 2.76
C GLU A 219 8.52 -6.41 2.56
N TRP A 220 7.84 -5.29 2.28
CA TRP A 220 8.48 -3.98 2.16
C TRP A 220 8.04 -3.01 3.25
N ASN A 221 7.08 -3.41 4.07
CA ASN A 221 6.55 -2.62 5.18
C ASN A 221 6.30 -3.53 6.38
N PRO A 222 7.35 -4.09 6.99
CA PRO A 222 7.23 -5.09 8.05
C PRO A 222 6.56 -4.53 9.32
N HIS A 223 6.57 -3.20 9.48
CA HIS A 223 5.93 -2.47 10.57
C HIS A 223 4.62 -1.76 10.15
N ALA A 224 4.05 -2.10 8.99
CA ALA A 224 2.69 -1.66 8.63
C ALA A 224 1.67 -2.22 9.64
N PRO A 225 0.51 -1.58 9.82
CA PRO A 225 -0.50 -2.06 10.77
C PRO A 225 -0.94 -3.47 10.39
N THR A 226 -0.81 -4.41 11.33
CA THR A 226 -1.26 -5.80 11.14
C THR A 226 -2.65 -6.07 11.76
N ARG A 227 -3.19 -5.07 12.46
CA ARG A 227 -4.53 -5.08 13.07
C ARG A 227 -5.26 -3.79 12.68
N PRO A 228 -6.57 -3.84 12.38
CA PRO A 228 -7.35 -2.64 12.10
C PRO A 228 -7.29 -1.62 13.25
N GLY A 229 -7.09 -0.34 12.91
CA GLY A 229 -7.08 0.77 13.87
C GLY A 229 -5.75 1.04 14.59
N PHE A 230 -4.75 0.17 14.45
CA PHE A 230 -3.44 0.35 15.06
C PHE A 230 -2.53 1.22 14.20
N SER A 231 -1.61 1.96 14.81
CA SER A 231 -0.58 2.68 14.05
C SER A 231 0.44 1.75 13.39
N GLY A 232 1.23 2.28 12.48
CA GLY A 232 2.34 1.55 11.86
C GLY A 232 3.31 2.47 11.12
N LEU A 233 4.26 1.88 10.42
CA LEU A 233 5.24 2.58 9.60
C LEU A 233 5.11 2.18 8.14
N PHE A 234 5.37 3.14 7.25
CA PHE A 234 5.51 2.93 5.82
C PHE A 234 6.91 3.39 5.37
N PHE A 235 7.60 2.55 4.62
CA PHE A 235 9.00 2.78 4.23
C PHE A 235 9.13 3.16 2.77
N THR A 236 10.02 4.11 2.49
CA THR A 236 10.33 4.59 1.13
C THR A 236 11.84 4.58 0.88
N GLY A 237 12.24 4.36 -0.37
CA GLY A 237 13.66 4.42 -0.79
C GLY A 237 14.24 5.84 -0.91
N ARG A 238 13.48 6.85 -0.46
CA ARG A 238 13.88 8.26 -0.42
C ARG A 238 13.42 8.85 0.89
N PRO A 239 14.17 9.81 1.47
CA PRO A 239 13.65 10.62 2.57
C PRO A 239 12.31 11.26 2.16
N PRO A 240 11.29 11.22 3.03
CA PRO A 240 10.02 11.91 2.79
C PRO A 240 10.27 13.42 2.64
N SER A 241 9.85 14.00 1.52
CA SER A 241 9.91 15.46 1.35
C SER A 241 8.90 16.13 2.28
N ASP A 242 7.65 15.67 2.21
CA ASP A 242 6.50 16.23 2.91
C ASP A 242 5.55 15.13 3.40
N ASP A 243 4.60 15.52 4.24
CA ASP A 243 3.48 14.69 4.67
C ASP A 243 2.60 14.33 3.46
N MET A 244 1.94 13.17 3.49
CA MET A 244 0.89 12.88 2.50
C MET A 244 -0.39 13.58 2.95
N GLU A 245 -0.86 14.53 2.15
CA GLU A 245 -2.04 15.35 2.48
C GLU A 245 -3.34 14.52 2.55
N ASP A 246 -3.47 13.51 1.70
CA ASP A 246 -4.67 12.68 1.59
C ASP A 246 -4.75 11.63 2.73
N ILE A 247 -5.96 11.43 3.26
CA ILE A 247 -6.27 10.29 4.13
C ILE A 247 -6.51 9.07 3.24
N LEU A 248 -5.74 8.00 3.43
CA LEU A 248 -5.75 6.83 2.55
C LEU A 248 -6.46 5.63 3.18
N ARG A 249 -7.39 5.02 2.43
CA ARG A 249 -7.93 3.68 2.75
C ARG A 249 -6.83 2.66 2.57
N THR A 250 -6.40 2.10 3.69
CA THR A 250 -5.23 1.23 3.73
C THR A 250 -5.63 -0.22 3.84
N PHE A 251 -5.12 -1.02 2.91
CA PHE A 251 -5.17 -2.47 2.91
C PHE A 251 -3.77 -3.03 3.10
N VAL A 252 -3.65 -4.08 3.90
CA VAL A 252 -2.37 -4.77 4.13
C VAL A 252 -2.48 -6.23 3.71
N ARG A 253 -1.49 -6.72 2.96
CA ARG A 253 -1.38 -8.12 2.53
C ARG A 253 -0.97 -8.98 3.73
N VAL A 254 -1.95 -9.62 4.37
CA VAL A 254 -1.72 -10.51 5.53
C VAL A 254 -1.26 -11.91 5.12
N ARG A 255 -1.63 -12.35 3.91
CA ARG A 255 -1.18 -13.60 3.25
C ARG A 255 -1.18 -13.40 1.73
N PRO A 256 -0.51 -14.25 0.94
CA PRO A 256 -0.59 -14.19 -0.52
C PRO A 256 -2.05 -14.13 -1.00
N GLY A 257 -2.37 -13.12 -1.82
CA GLY A 257 -3.71 -12.88 -2.33
C GLY A 257 -4.77 -12.45 -1.31
N ARG A 258 -4.44 -12.26 -0.02
CA ARG A 258 -5.39 -11.92 1.06
C ARG A 258 -5.04 -10.58 1.69
N TRP A 259 -5.96 -9.63 1.57
CA TRP A 259 -5.79 -8.23 1.95
C TRP A 259 -6.86 -7.84 2.98
N VAL A 260 -6.44 -7.28 4.10
CA VAL A 260 -7.35 -6.83 5.17
C VAL A 260 -7.40 -5.31 5.17
N TYR A 261 -8.59 -4.76 5.32
CA TYR A 261 -8.81 -3.32 5.46
C TYR A 261 -8.44 -2.86 6.86
N MET A 262 -7.38 -2.06 6.98
CA MET A 262 -6.86 -1.63 8.28
C MET A 262 -7.52 -0.35 8.79
N GLY A 263 -8.23 0.40 7.93
CA GLY A 263 -8.84 1.69 8.23
C GLY A 263 -8.43 2.81 7.27
N GLN A 264 -8.69 4.04 7.68
CA GLN A 264 -8.30 5.28 7.01
C GLN A 264 -7.08 5.87 7.74
N TYR A 265 -5.98 6.08 7.03
CA TYR A 265 -4.71 6.47 7.63
C TYR A 265 -4.22 7.81 7.11
N ARG A 266 -3.65 8.60 8.02
CA ARG A 266 -2.77 9.72 7.67
C ARG A 266 -1.33 9.24 7.69
N PHE A 267 -0.56 9.63 6.68
CA PHE A 267 0.86 9.33 6.57
C PHE A 267 1.65 10.61 6.83
N LEU A 268 2.15 10.75 8.05
CA LEU A 268 2.98 11.88 8.46
C LEU A 268 4.44 11.51 8.29
N ARG A 269 5.27 12.50 7.95
CA ARG A 269 6.72 12.33 7.86
C ARG A 269 7.26 11.89 9.21
N GLY A 270 7.83 10.69 9.22
CA GLY A 270 8.49 10.11 10.37
C GLY A 270 9.99 10.38 10.37
N LYS A 271 10.64 9.87 11.43
CA LYS A 271 12.10 9.88 11.53
C LYS A 271 12.69 8.84 10.59
N SER A 272 13.35 9.32 9.53
CA SER A 272 14.04 8.45 8.58
C SER A 272 15.11 7.60 9.28
N LEU A 273 15.35 6.39 8.76
CA LEU A 273 16.37 5.51 9.30
C LEU A 273 17.76 6.08 8.98
N THR A 274 18.41 6.63 10.00
CA THR A 274 19.73 7.26 9.88
C THR A 274 20.83 6.22 9.61
N ALA A 275 22.02 6.66 9.19
CA ALA A 275 23.18 5.78 9.03
C ALA A 275 23.52 5.03 10.32
N GLU A 276 23.38 5.68 11.48
CA GLU A 276 23.59 5.04 12.77
C GLU A 276 22.53 3.97 13.04
N SER A 277 21.25 4.31 12.90
CA SER A 277 20.15 3.35 13.09
C SER A 277 20.21 2.19 12.09
N TRP A 278 20.69 2.43 10.87
CA TRP A 278 20.94 1.41 9.85
C TRP A 278 22.06 0.45 10.26
N ARG A 279 23.18 0.97 10.77
CA ARG A 279 24.31 0.15 11.25
C ARG A 279 23.92 -0.75 12.42
N HIS A 280 22.94 -0.36 13.23
CA HIS A 280 22.40 -1.19 14.32
C HIS A 280 21.49 -2.33 13.83
N GLN A 281 21.08 -2.33 12.55
CA GLN A 281 20.30 -3.44 12.00
C GLN A 281 21.20 -4.66 11.76
N SER A 282 20.62 -5.86 11.90
CA SER A 282 21.36 -7.09 11.62
C SER A 282 21.83 -7.16 10.16
N ALA A 283 22.95 -7.83 9.91
CA ALA A 283 23.48 -8.00 8.55
C ALA A 283 22.45 -8.65 7.60
N VAL A 284 21.59 -9.54 8.11
CA VAL A 284 20.53 -10.19 7.32
C VAL A 284 19.47 -9.17 6.89
N VAL A 285 19.02 -8.30 7.80
CA VAL A 285 18.07 -7.21 7.49
C VAL A 285 18.65 -6.32 6.40
N ARG A 286 19.85 -5.81 6.64
CA ARG A 286 20.54 -4.90 5.73
C ARG A 286 20.72 -5.48 4.32
N ARG A 287 21.14 -6.75 4.25
CA ARG A 287 21.28 -7.48 2.98
C ARG A 287 19.95 -7.63 2.25
N THR A 288 18.89 -8.00 2.97
CA THR A 288 17.57 -8.23 2.38
C THR A 288 16.99 -6.95 1.78
N TRP A 289 17.10 -5.83 2.49
CA TRP A 289 16.68 -4.53 1.99
C TRP A 289 17.53 -4.05 0.81
N ALA A 290 18.86 -4.22 0.85
CA ALA A 290 19.75 -3.87 -0.25
C ALA A 290 19.40 -4.65 -1.54
N LYS A 291 19.19 -5.97 -1.45
CA LYS A 291 18.69 -6.79 -2.56
C LYS A 291 17.35 -6.29 -3.09
N GLY A 292 16.45 -5.95 -2.18
CA GLY A 292 15.14 -5.39 -2.49
C GLY A 292 15.17 -4.15 -3.35
N TYR A 293 16.03 -3.21 -2.97
CA TYR A 293 16.23 -1.99 -3.74
C TYR A 293 16.77 -2.28 -5.15
N ILE A 294 17.74 -3.19 -5.28
CA ILE A 294 18.28 -3.56 -6.59
C ILE A 294 17.18 -4.19 -7.48
N GLN A 295 16.32 -5.04 -6.91
CA GLN A 295 15.36 -5.86 -7.66
C GLN A 295 14.04 -5.16 -8.00
N MET A 296 13.40 -4.47 -7.04
CA MET A 296 11.95 -4.16 -7.16
C MET A 296 11.62 -2.70 -7.40
N SER A 297 12.39 -1.76 -6.85
CA SER A 297 11.94 -0.36 -6.74
C SER A 297 13.06 0.68 -6.71
N GLY A 298 14.32 0.26 -6.64
CA GLY A 298 15.44 1.16 -6.46
C GLY A 298 16.07 1.61 -7.76
N GLY A 299 15.35 1.74 -8.88
CA GLY A 299 15.94 2.32 -10.10
C GLY A 299 16.59 3.67 -9.79
N ASP A 300 15.83 4.52 -9.12
CA ASP A 300 16.29 5.82 -8.65
C ASP A 300 17.39 5.74 -7.56
N LEU A 301 17.23 4.90 -6.53
CA LEU A 301 18.28 4.70 -5.52
C LEU A 301 19.59 4.21 -6.15
N CYS A 302 19.52 3.24 -7.06
CA CYS A 302 20.66 2.69 -7.80
C CYS A 302 21.33 3.77 -8.64
N VAL A 303 20.57 4.63 -9.32
CA VAL A 303 21.12 5.78 -10.06
C VAL A 303 21.88 6.70 -9.11
N ARG A 304 21.33 7.04 -7.94
CA ARG A 304 22.02 7.91 -6.99
C ARG A 304 23.32 7.31 -6.46
N VAL A 305 23.27 6.04 -6.04
CA VAL A 305 24.46 5.33 -5.56
C VAL A 305 25.50 5.19 -6.67
N TRP A 306 25.07 4.89 -7.90
CA TRP A 306 25.96 4.79 -9.06
C TRP A 306 26.62 6.13 -9.38
N LEU A 307 25.87 7.23 -9.43
CA LEU A 307 26.41 8.57 -9.71
C LEU A 307 27.43 9.00 -8.66
N ARG A 308 27.14 8.78 -7.37
CA ARG A 308 28.09 9.09 -6.29
C ARG A 308 29.33 8.19 -6.34
N LYS A 309 29.19 6.93 -6.73
CA LYS A 309 30.34 6.04 -6.97
C LYS A 309 31.25 6.55 -8.09
N GLN A 310 30.69 7.17 -9.14
CA GLN A 310 31.45 7.72 -10.26
C GLN A 310 32.05 9.11 -9.98
N ARG A 311 31.31 9.98 -9.28
CA ARG A 311 31.63 11.42 -9.14
C ARG A 311 32.07 11.83 -7.73
N GLY A 312 31.95 10.95 -6.74
CA GLY A 312 32.19 11.21 -5.32
C GLY A 312 30.91 11.41 -4.51
N SER A 313 31.03 11.26 -3.18
CA SER A 313 29.92 11.34 -2.21
C SER A 313 29.18 12.67 -2.22
N ASP A 314 29.90 13.76 -2.49
CA ASP A 314 29.38 15.13 -2.37
C ASP A 314 28.73 15.63 -3.66
N CYS A 315 28.61 14.76 -4.68
CA CYS A 315 27.97 15.10 -5.93
C CYS A 315 26.49 15.44 -5.72
N LYS A 316 26.08 16.64 -6.16
CA LYS A 316 24.67 16.99 -6.29
C LYS A 316 24.12 16.30 -7.52
N ILE A 317 23.05 15.53 -7.33
CA ILE A 317 22.37 14.81 -8.41
C ILE A 317 21.22 15.69 -8.87
N THR A 318 21.20 16.04 -10.16
CA THR A 318 20.16 16.88 -10.75
C THR A 318 19.15 16.05 -11.56
N GLU A 319 18.06 16.66 -12.01
CA GLU A 319 17.09 15.97 -12.88
C GLU A 319 17.71 15.55 -14.21
N GLU A 320 18.63 16.35 -14.78
CA GLU A 320 19.35 16.01 -16.01
C GLU A 320 20.20 14.74 -15.84
N ASP A 321 20.70 14.47 -14.62
CA ASP A 321 21.43 13.23 -14.34
C ASP A 321 20.52 12.01 -14.37
N TYR A 322 19.27 12.13 -13.90
CA TYR A 322 18.29 11.05 -13.98
C TYR A 322 17.87 10.80 -15.43
N GLU A 323 17.60 11.86 -16.21
CA GLU A 323 17.29 11.75 -17.64
C GLU A 323 18.44 11.09 -18.41
N ALA A 324 19.69 11.45 -18.11
CA ALA A 324 20.87 10.83 -18.72
C ALA A 324 21.09 9.37 -18.29
N ALA A 325 20.62 9.00 -17.09
CA ALA A 325 20.74 7.65 -16.54
C ALA A 325 19.61 6.71 -16.98
N GLU A 326 18.42 7.23 -17.29
CA GLU A 326 17.25 6.47 -17.73
C GLU A 326 17.56 5.45 -18.86
N PRO A 327 18.22 5.82 -19.98
CA PRO A 327 18.54 4.85 -21.03
C PRO A 327 19.54 3.76 -20.60
N LYS A 328 20.25 3.97 -19.49
CA LYS A 328 21.25 3.05 -18.92
C LYS A 328 20.74 2.30 -17.70
N MET A 329 19.47 2.43 -17.32
CA MET A 329 18.93 1.91 -16.06
C MET A 329 19.28 0.42 -15.82
N LYS A 330 19.15 -0.43 -16.85
CA LYS A 330 19.49 -1.87 -16.74
C LYS A 330 20.97 -2.13 -16.48
N GLU A 331 21.85 -1.35 -17.12
CA GLU A 331 23.30 -1.46 -16.93
C GLU A 331 23.68 -0.97 -15.52
N ILE A 332 23.09 0.15 -15.09
CA ILE A 332 23.28 0.70 -13.75
C ILE A 332 22.87 -0.34 -12.71
N GLN A 333 21.67 -0.90 -12.81
CA GLN A 333 21.19 -1.94 -11.90
C GLN A 333 22.08 -3.19 -11.88
N ALA A 334 22.62 -3.60 -13.03
CA ALA A 334 23.54 -4.73 -13.11
C ALA A 334 24.93 -4.43 -12.52
N SER A 335 25.33 -3.16 -12.47
CA SER A 335 26.64 -2.71 -11.95
C SER A 335 26.65 -2.45 -10.45
N ILE A 336 25.48 -2.22 -9.84
CA ILE A 336 25.33 -1.93 -8.42
C ILE A 336 25.25 -3.23 -7.63
N THR A 337 26.11 -3.33 -6.61
CA THR A 337 26.17 -4.48 -5.70
C THR A 337 25.43 -4.19 -4.39
N GLU A 338 25.18 -5.24 -3.59
CA GLU A 338 24.60 -5.09 -2.26
C GLU A 338 25.52 -4.28 -1.33
N GLU A 339 26.83 -4.43 -1.49
CA GLU A 339 27.86 -3.70 -0.76
C GLU A 339 27.85 -2.20 -1.10
N ASP A 340 27.58 -1.85 -2.37
CA ASP A 340 27.47 -0.44 -2.79
C ASP A 340 26.29 0.24 -2.09
N ILE A 341 25.11 -0.42 -2.09
CA ILE A 341 23.92 0.09 -1.40
C ILE A 341 24.18 0.20 0.10
N ASN A 342 24.65 -0.89 0.71
CA ASN A 342 24.95 -0.91 2.15
C ASN A 342 25.96 0.16 2.56
N GLY A 343 27.02 0.33 1.78
CA GLY A 343 28.03 1.34 2.00
C GLY A 343 27.48 2.77 1.89
N ALA A 344 26.58 3.03 0.95
CA ALA A 344 25.93 4.34 0.82
C ALA A 344 25.10 4.69 2.06
N PHE A 345 24.31 3.75 2.59
CA PHE A 345 23.59 3.93 3.86
C PHE A 345 24.54 4.07 5.06
N ASP A 346 25.61 3.27 5.14
CA ASP A 346 26.58 3.35 6.25
C ASP A 346 27.31 4.69 6.32
N ARG A 347 27.56 5.32 5.17
CA ARG A 347 28.17 6.65 5.04
C ARG A 347 27.15 7.79 5.23
N GLY A 348 25.85 7.49 5.24
CA GLY A 348 24.79 8.49 5.32
C GLY A 348 24.53 9.25 4.02
N GLU A 349 25.01 8.74 2.88
CA GLU A 349 24.69 9.26 1.54
C GLU A 349 23.23 8.96 1.15
N GLU A 350 22.68 7.91 1.75
CA GLU A 350 21.30 7.46 1.60
C GLU A 350 20.65 7.26 2.96
N ALA A 351 19.34 7.48 3.02
CA ALA A 351 18.52 7.23 4.20
C ALA A 351 17.17 6.64 3.78
N MET A 352 16.66 5.72 4.59
CA MET A 352 15.38 5.07 4.32
C MET A 352 14.31 5.99 4.86
N GLY A 353 13.49 6.52 3.95
CA GLY A 353 12.39 7.38 4.35
C GLY A 353 11.33 6.59 5.09
N VAL A 354 10.74 7.23 6.09
CA VAL A 354 9.71 6.61 6.93
C VAL A 354 8.56 7.58 7.10
N TYR A 355 7.36 7.06 6.89
CA TYR A 355 6.12 7.70 7.27
C TYR A 355 5.53 7.00 8.48
N THR A 356 5.13 7.78 9.49
CA THR A 356 4.29 7.30 10.58
C THR A 356 2.85 7.25 10.11
N MET A 357 2.22 6.09 10.24
CA MET A 357 0.84 5.86 9.86
C MET A 357 -0.03 5.90 11.10
N THR A 358 -0.99 6.83 11.16
CA THR A 358 -1.97 6.94 12.25
C THR A 358 -3.35 6.70 11.69
N CYS A 359 -4.10 5.75 12.28
CA CYS A 359 -5.48 5.53 11.91
C CYS A 359 -6.36 6.67 12.43
N VAL A 360 -7.08 7.33 11.53
CA VAL A 360 -7.92 8.50 11.80
C VAL A 360 -9.40 8.25 11.53
N GLY A 361 -9.73 7.06 11.02
CA GLY A 361 -11.08 6.72 10.59
C GLY A 361 -11.24 5.23 10.28
N TYR A 362 -12.46 4.74 10.36
CA TYR A 362 -12.82 3.39 9.90
C TYR A 362 -14.20 3.39 9.26
N ASP A 363 -14.26 3.03 7.98
CA ASP A 363 -15.49 3.06 7.19
C ASP A 363 -16.29 1.75 7.34
N GLU A 364 -17.13 1.68 8.39
CA GLU A 364 -17.95 0.50 8.71
C GLU A 364 -18.85 0.08 7.55
N GLU A 365 -19.54 1.04 6.92
CA GLU A 365 -20.47 0.73 5.85
C GLU A 365 -19.73 0.14 4.64
N PHE A 366 -18.55 0.69 4.34
CA PHE A 366 -17.68 0.19 3.29
C PHE A 366 -17.25 -1.25 3.54
N ILE A 367 -16.75 -1.59 4.73
CA ILE A 367 -16.25 -2.95 4.99
C ILE A 367 -17.37 -3.99 4.96
N ARG A 368 -18.53 -3.68 5.57
CA ARG A 368 -19.71 -4.55 5.52
C ARG A 368 -20.22 -4.72 4.09
N PHE A 369 -20.11 -3.68 3.28
CA PHE A 369 -20.47 -3.74 1.88
C PHE A 369 -19.54 -4.70 1.11
N LEU A 370 -18.23 -4.60 1.30
CA LEU A 370 -17.28 -5.51 0.66
C LEU A 370 -17.52 -6.95 1.09
N GLU A 371 -17.61 -7.21 2.39
CA GLU A 371 -17.83 -8.53 2.96
C GLU A 371 -19.11 -9.19 2.40
N ARG A 372 -20.23 -8.45 2.42
CA ARG A 372 -21.52 -8.93 1.88
C ARG A 372 -21.45 -9.28 0.40
N ASN A 373 -20.59 -8.63 -0.38
CA ASN A 373 -20.53 -8.88 -1.83
C ASN A 373 -19.38 -9.81 -2.24
N ALA A 374 -18.46 -10.14 -1.33
CA ALA A 374 -17.29 -10.96 -1.63
C ALA A 374 -17.67 -12.35 -2.17
N HIS A 375 -18.70 -12.99 -1.60
CA HIS A 375 -19.18 -14.31 -2.04
C HIS A 375 -19.84 -14.30 -3.43
N ARG A 376 -20.20 -13.12 -3.96
CA ARG A 376 -20.83 -12.97 -5.27
C ARG A 376 -19.83 -12.71 -6.38
N TRP A 377 -18.56 -12.50 -6.02
CA TRP A 377 -17.52 -12.20 -6.98
C TRP A 377 -16.92 -13.49 -7.51
N ASP A 378 -17.17 -13.74 -8.80
CA ASP A 378 -16.47 -14.78 -9.54
C ASP A 378 -15.19 -14.18 -10.15
N PRO A 379 -13.99 -14.64 -9.75
CA PRO A 379 -12.76 -14.15 -10.34
C PRO A 379 -12.77 -14.43 -11.85
N PRO A 380 -12.29 -13.50 -12.68
CA PRO A 380 -12.18 -13.75 -14.11
C PRO A 380 -11.32 -15.00 -14.32
N ALA A 381 -11.77 -15.89 -15.21
CA ALA A 381 -11.01 -17.11 -15.51
C ALA A 381 -9.56 -16.74 -15.85
N PRO A 382 -8.56 -17.45 -15.31
CA PRO A 382 -7.17 -17.18 -15.64
C PRO A 382 -7.05 -17.23 -17.16
N LYS A 383 -6.46 -16.18 -17.75
CA LYS A 383 -6.26 -16.14 -19.19
C LYS A 383 -5.45 -17.38 -19.53
N LYS A 384 -6.07 -18.36 -20.22
CA LYS A 384 -5.36 -19.54 -20.68
C LYS A 384 -4.16 -19.03 -21.46
N LYS A 385 -2.96 -19.24 -20.93
CA LYS A 385 -1.70 -18.95 -21.60
C LYS A 385 -1.88 -19.58 -22.97
N GLN A 386 -2.09 -18.74 -23.99
CA GLN A 386 -2.37 -19.24 -25.34
C GLN A 386 -1.13 -20.08 -25.64
N ALA A 387 -1.30 -21.41 -25.63
CA ALA A 387 -0.21 -22.32 -25.87
C ALA A 387 0.40 -21.84 -27.17
N ALA A 388 1.67 -21.40 -27.11
CA ALA A 388 2.34 -20.76 -28.23
C ALA A 388 2.05 -21.62 -29.45
N ALA A 389 1.38 -21.03 -30.44
CA ALA A 389 0.81 -21.79 -31.54
C ALA A 389 1.91 -22.70 -32.10
N PRO A 390 1.70 -24.04 -32.15
CA PRO A 390 2.70 -24.96 -32.65
C PRO A 390 2.78 -24.76 -34.16
N GLY A 391 3.54 -23.76 -34.62
CA GLY A 391 3.43 -23.34 -36.02
C GLY A 391 4.47 -22.37 -36.56
N THR A 392 5.29 -21.71 -35.74
CA THR A 392 6.41 -20.92 -36.29
C THR A 392 7.71 -21.68 -36.08
N VAL A 393 8.00 -22.56 -37.04
CA VAL A 393 9.32 -23.15 -37.28
C VAL A 393 10.26 -22.02 -37.71
N GLY A 394 10.64 -21.16 -36.76
CA GLY A 394 11.57 -20.06 -36.95
C GLY A 394 12.98 -20.51 -36.60
N ASN A 395 13.73 -20.89 -37.64
CA ASN A 395 15.18 -21.06 -37.72
C ASN A 395 15.94 -21.58 -36.48
N LYS A 396 16.34 -22.85 -36.61
CA LYS A 396 17.47 -23.49 -35.92
C LYS A 396 18.69 -22.57 -35.86
N SER A 397 18.97 -21.92 -34.72
CA SER A 397 20.31 -21.44 -34.42
C SER A 397 20.94 -22.30 -33.32
N ARG A 398 21.86 -23.13 -33.79
CA ARG A 398 23.10 -23.62 -33.17
C ARG A 398 23.03 -24.32 -31.80
N LYS A 399 23.21 -25.64 -31.90
CA LYS A 399 23.98 -26.54 -31.01
C LYS A 399 24.84 -25.80 -29.97
N GLY A 400 24.34 -25.69 -28.74
CA GLY A 400 25.14 -25.50 -27.54
C GLY A 400 25.38 -26.86 -26.89
N THR A 401 26.63 -27.30 -26.92
CA THR A 401 27.18 -28.54 -26.36
C THR A 401 26.83 -28.72 -24.88
N GLY A 402 26.23 -29.86 -24.56
CA GLY A 402 25.93 -30.27 -23.18
C GLY A 402 27.19 -30.46 -22.34
N SER A 403 27.33 -29.63 -21.31
CA SER A 403 28.28 -29.85 -20.23
C SER A 403 27.68 -30.81 -19.21
N LYS A 404 28.11 -32.08 -19.28
CA LYS A 404 27.86 -33.08 -18.24
C LYS A 404 28.64 -32.70 -16.99
N ARG A 405 27.97 -32.18 -15.95
CA ARG A 405 28.54 -32.15 -14.61
C ARG A 405 28.47 -33.55 -14.02
N LYS A 406 29.64 -34.12 -13.70
CA LYS A 406 29.76 -35.36 -12.93
C LYS A 406 29.40 -35.09 -11.45
N PRO A 407 28.78 -36.04 -10.74
CA PRO A 407 28.71 -36.02 -9.29
C PRO A 407 30.13 -36.13 -8.71
N ILE A 408 30.47 -35.24 -7.78
CA ILE A 408 31.67 -35.33 -6.95
C ILE A 408 31.23 -36.03 -5.65
N GLU A 409 31.78 -37.21 -5.39
CA GLU A 409 31.80 -37.81 -4.06
C GLU A 409 32.89 -37.08 -3.26
N LEU A 410 32.50 -36.53 -2.10
CA LEU A 410 33.40 -35.95 -1.11
C LEU A 410 33.42 -36.88 0.08
N ASP A 411 34.45 -37.72 0.15
CA ASP A 411 34.98 -38.27 1.40
C ASP A 411 36.03 -37.30 1.92
N SER A 412 35.83 -36.76 3.12
CA SER A 412 36.91 -36.22 3.96
C SER A 412 36.42 -36.00 5.39
N ASP A 413 36.78 -36.95 6.26
CA ASP A 413 36.98 -36.71 7.69
C ASP A 413 38.15 -35.72 7.85
N ASP A 414 37.92 -34.56 8.48
CA ASP A 414 38.91 -33.92 9.35
C ASP A 414 38.25 -32.90 10.29
N ASP A 415 38.57 -33.04 11.58
CA ASP A 415 38.17 -32.20 12.70
C ASP A 415 38.88 -30.84 12.62
N SER A 416 38.15 -29.72 12.70
CA SER A 416 38.48 -28.53 13.52
C SER A 416 37.75 -27.24 13.11
N ALA A 417 37.13 -26.62 14.11
CA ALA A 417 36.91 -25.18 14.32
C ALA A 417 35.92 -24.38 13.44
N GLU A 418 34.81 -24.00 14.10
CA GLU A 418 34.09 -22.73 14.01
C GLU A 418 33.85 -22.09 12.62
N ARG A 419 32.78 -22.52 11.93
CA ARG A 419 32.03 -21.67 10.99
C ARG A 419 30.52 -21.97 11.03
N SER A 420 29.81 -21.19 11.85
CA SER A 420 28.35 -21.00 11.79
C SER A 420 28.06 -19.90 10.76
N GLY A 421 27.17 -20.01 9.77
CA GLY A 421 26.32 -21.10 9.33
C GLY A 421 25.93 -20.81 7.86
N GLY A 422 25.98 -21.84 7.02
CA GLY A 422 25.54 -21.78 5.63
C GLY A 422 24.03 -21.67 5.56
N GLY A 423 23.53 -20.45 5.29
CA GLY A 423 22.15 -20.25 4.90
C GLY A 423 21.95 -20.77 3.48
N ALA A 424 21.16 -21.84 3.35
CA ALA A 424 20.67 -22.31 2.07
C ALA A 424 20.04 -21.14 1.30
N GLU A 425 20.52 -20.89 0.09
CA GLU A 425 19.91 -19.96 -0.85
C GLU A 425 18.55 -20.54 -1.26
N GLU A 426 17.48 -20.15 -0.57
CA GLU A 426 16.13 -20.28 -1.11
C GLU A 426 16.03 -19.39 -2.35
N PRO A 427 15.64 -19.93 -3.51
CA PRO A 427 15.38 -19.13 -4.70
C PRO A 427 14.23 -18.18 -4.39
N TRP A 428 14.51 -16.87 -4.45
CA TRP A 428 13.48 -15.85 -4.43
C TRP A 428 12.53 -16.12 -5.59
N VAL A 429 11.33 -16.59 -5.26
CA VAL A 429 10.26 -16.80 -6.22
C VAL A 429 9.94 -15.44 -6.80
N HIS A 430 10.36 -15.22 -8.05
CA HIS A 430 9.87 -14.12 -8.85
C HIS A 430 8.36 -14.35 -8.97
N GLU A 431 7.55 -13.64 -8.16
CA GLU A 431 6.07 -13.65 -8.22
C GLU A 431 5.63 -12.96 -9.52
N GLY A 432 5.94 -13.62 -10.63
CA GLY A 432 5.47 -13.37 -11.97
C GLY A 432 4.93 -14.67 -12.51
N ASP A 433 3.88 -15.19 -11.89
CA ASP A 433 2.82 -15.98 -12.51
C ASP A 433 1.75 -16.28 -11.45
N ASP A 434 0.49 -16.04 -11.83
CA ASP A 434 -0.71 -16.29 -11.04
C ASP A 434 -0.63 -17.61 -10.25
N GLU A 435 -0.63 -17.52 -8.91
CA GLU A 435 -0.84 -18.70 -8.07
C GLU A 435 -2.25 -19.25 -8.32
N ASN A 436 -2.27 -20.37 -9.03
CA ASN A 436 -3.40 -21.26 -9.25
C ASN A 436 -3.82 -21.90 -7.92
N VAL A 437 -4.48 -21.15 -7.04
CA VAL A 437 -5.16 -21.69 -5.87
C VAL A 437 -6.42 -22.40 -6.36
N LYS A 438 -6.32 -23.73 -6.60
CA LYS A 438 -7.50 -24.59 -6.71
C LYS A 438 -8.35 -24.42 -5.44
N PRO A 439 -9.65 -24.09 -5.54
CA PRO A 439 -10.51 -24.12 -4.37
C PRO A 439 -10.58 -25.56 -3.87
N ALA A 440 -10.25 -25.76 -2.60
CA ALA A 440 -10.52 -27.01 -1.89
C ALA A 440 -12.03 -27.25 -1.94
N ASN A 441 -12.43 -28.29 -2.67
CA ASN A 441 -13.80 -28.72 -2.80
C ASN A 441 -14.21 -29.36 -1.45
N SER A 442 -14.73 -28.57 -0.52
CA SER A 442 -15.32 -29.07 0.71
C SER A 442 -16.69 -29.66 0.39
N SER A 443 -16.73 -30.91 -0.05
CA SER A 443 -17.94 -31.72 0.03
C SER A 443 -18.19 -32.01 1.51
N ALA A 444 -19.08 -31.24 2.12
CA ALA A 444 -19.66 -31.57 3.41
C ALA A 444 -20.37 -32.93 3.28
N GLN A 445 -19.76 -33.99 3.80
CA GLN A 445 -20.46 -35.24 4.07
C GLN A 445 -21.41 -34.99 5.23
N GLU A 446 -22.70 -35.11 4.96
CA GLU A 446 -23.75 -35.17 5.97
C GLU A 446 -23.45 -36.31 6.97
N PRO A 447 -23.62 -36.09 8.29
CA PRO A 447 -23.49 -37.15 9.27
C PRO A 447 -24.63 -38.16 9.11
N GLY A 448 -24.26 -39.40 8.80
CA GLY A 448 -25.17 -40.53 8.63
C GLY A 448 -26.09 -40.74 9.82
N ARG A 449 -27.40 -40.79 9.53
CA ARG A 449 -28.45 -41.24 10.44
C ARG A 449 -28.13 -42.65 10.94
N ARG A 450 -27.71 -42.79 12.19
CA ARG A 450 -27.72 -44.06 12.92
C ARG A 450 -29.17 -44.46 13.21
N SER A 451 -29.62 -45.49 12.51
CA SER A 451 -30.86 -46.23 12.78
C SER A 451 -30.64 -47.14 13.99
N THR A 452 -31.20 -46.79 15.15
CA THR A 452 -31.33 -47.69 16.29
C THR A 452 -32.66 -48.43 16.17
N ARG A 453 -32.61 -49.66 15.65
CA ARG A 453 -33.71 -50.61 15.66
C ARG A 453 -33.71 -51.33 17.01
N GLU A 454 -34.51 -50.83 17.93
CA GLU A 454 -34.76 -51.48 19.22
C GLU A 454 -35.76 -52.63 19.04
N ARG A 455 -35.30 -53.86 19.31
CA ARG A 455 -36.06 -55.10 19.11
C ARG A 455 -36.75 -55.47 20.42
N VAL A 456 -38.01 -55.06 20.56
CA VAL A 456 -38.88 -55.45 21.68
C VAL A 456 -39.15 -56.96 21.65
N LYS A 457 -38.67 -57.68 22.67
CA LYS A 457 -39.07 -59.07 22.96
C LYS A 457 -40.38 -59.07 23.73
N ARG A 458 -41.46 -59.61 23.15
CA ARG A 458 -42.66 -60.00 23.88
C ARG A 458 -42.40 -61.32 24.61
N VAL A 459 -42.52 -61.27 25.94
CA VAL A 459 -42.68 -62.46 26.79
C VAL A 459 -44.18 -62.77 26.85
N ARG A 460 -44.56 -63.98 26.45
CA ARG A 460 -45.88 -64.58 26.73
C ARG A 460 -45.86 -65.05 28.18
N ILE A 461 -46.86 -64.64 28.95
CA ILE A 461 -47.25 -65.35 30.17
C ILE A 461 -48.61 -66.01 29.87
N SER A 462 -48.66 -67.27 30.30
CA SER A 462 -49.75 -68.25 30.30
C SER A 462 -51.06 -67.75 30.86
#